data_AF-A0A2N1NHJ9-F1
#
_entry.id   AF-A0A2N1NHJ9-F1
#
_cell.length_a   1.000
_cell.length_b   1.000
_cell.length_c   1.000
_cell.angle_alpha   90.00
_cell.angle_beta   90.00
_cell.angle_gamma   90.00
#
_symmetry.space_group_name_H-M   'P 1'
#
loop_
_entity.id
_entity.type
_entity.pdbx_description
1 polymer ?
#
loop_
_entity_poly.entity_id
_entity_poly.type
_entity_poly.pdbx_seq_one_letter_code
_entity_poly.pdbx_strand_id
1 'polypeptide(L)'
;MDFPKYDGNIHPDEWINDIQKYLRFLNINDGDCLKIAISFVDPIITLPNRIDSFEKLRNALREDISFKVFKCTNKKLLELLKYIPEKEGGNTSKFISNFRKLCYNSEINDIGEQKNYFCYALPKLSNVNGNNCYDYFLEFIKRWEKIKSM
;
A
#
# COMPACT_ATOMS: atom_id res chain seq x y z
N MET A 1 23.32 -6.43 -6.27
CA MET A 1 22.18 -5.96 -7.08
C MET A 1 22.05 -4.48 -6.82
N ASP A 2 21.82 -3.69 -7.85
CA ASP A 2 21.57 -2.26 -7.69
C ASP A 2 20.19 -2.04 -7.06
N PHE A 3 20.09 -1.09 -6.14
CA PHE A 3 18.82 -0.71 -5.53
C PHE A 3 17.93 0.01 -6.56
N PRO A 4 16.63 -0.31 -6.66
CA PRO A 4 15.76 0.27 -7.69
C PRO A 4 15.51 1.77 -7.48
N LYS A 5 15.46 2.51 -8.58
CA LYS A 5 15.06 3.92 -8.57
C LYS A 5 13.58 4.08 -8.21
N TYR A 6 13.22 5.25 -7.66
CA TYR A 6 11.82 5.63 -7.51
C TYR A 6 11.28 6.15 -8.84
N ASP A 7 10.30 5.47 -9.41
CA ASP A 7 9.65 5.79 -10.69
C ASP A 7 8.15 6.14 -10.55
N GLY A 8 7.66 6.22 -9.30
CA GLY A 8 6.25 6.48 -9.00
C GLY A 8 5.33 5.25 -8.92
N ASN A 9 5.84 4.03 -9.16
CA ASN A 9 5.06 2.78 -9.11
C ASN A 9 5.13 2.03 -7.77
N ILE A 10 5.58 2.71 -6.71
CA ILE A 10 5.65 2.21 -5.34
C ILE A 10 5.25 3.34 -4.39
N HIS A 11 4.70 2.98 -3.24
CA HIS A 11 4.31 3.99 -2.26
C HIS A 11 5.57 4.71 -1.69
N PRO A 12 5.61 6.06 -1.62
CA PRO A 12 6.77 6.82 -1.16
C PRO A 12 7.32 6.37 0.21
N ASP A 13 6.45 6.11 1.19
CA ASP A 13 6.90 5.62 2.51
C ASP A 13 7.57 4.24 2.42
N GLU A 14 7.10 3.36 1.53
CA GLU A 14 7.68 2.03 1.36
C GLU A 14 9.06 2.12 0.73
N TRP A 15 9.16 2.87 -0.36
CA TRP A 15 10.44 3.07 -1.05
C TRP A 15 11.47 3.80 -0.18
N ILE A 16 11.06 4.83 0.57
CA ILE A 16 11.95 5.53 1.51
C ILE A 16 12.46 4.59 2.61
N ASN A 17 11.59 3.75 3.17
CA ASN A 17 12.01 2.78 4.18
C ASN A 17 12.99 1.75 3.60
N ASP A 18 12.78 1.30 2.38
CA ASP A 18 13.64 0.32 1.73
C ASP A 18 15.01 0.90 1.38
N ILE A 19 15.07 2.13 0.84
CA ILE A 19 16.35 2.77 0.54
C ILE A 19 17.12 3.10 1.81
N GLN A 20 16.45 3.52 2.88
CA GLN A 20 17.11 3.75 4.17
C GLN A 20 17.72 2.46 4.74
N LYS A 21 17.00 1.33 4.68
CA LYS A 21 17.55 0.03 5.10
C LYS A 21 18.75 -0.38 4.25
N TYR A 22 18.65 -0.19 2.93
CA TYR A 22 19.73 -0.47 2.00
C TYR A 22 20.99 0.36 2.30
N LEU A 23 20.84 1.67 2.51
CA LEU A 23 21.97 2.56 2.81
C LEU A 23 22.61 2.26 4.17
N ARG A 24 21.79 1.92 5.17
CA ARG A 24 22.29 1.45 6.48
C ARG A 24 23.07 0.15 6.36
N PHE A 25 22.58 -0.80 5.55
CA PHE A 25 23.31 -2.05 5.28
C PHE A 25 24.68 -1.79 4.64
N LEU A 26 24.81 -0.73 3.84
CA LEU A 26 26.07 -0.28 3.26
C LEU A 26 26.94 0.59 4.20
N ASN A 27 26.53 0.78 5.46
CA ASN A 27 27.19 1.65 6.44
C ASN A 27 27.42 3.10 5.95
N ILE A 28 26.48 3.63 5.15
CA ILE A 28 26.49 5.03 4.75
C ILE A 28 26.12 5.90 5.95
N ASN A 29 26.84 7.01 6.13
CA ASN A 29 26.55 7.98 7.18
C ASN A 29 25.16 8.60 7.00
N ASP A 30 24.43 8.77 8.10
CA ASP A 30 23.07 9.33 8.09
C ASP A 30 22.97 10.69 7.40
N GLY A 31 24.04 11.50 7.45
CA GLY A 31 24.12 12.81 6.80
C GLY A 31 24.14 12.76 5.26
N ASP A 32 24.62 11.67 4.67
CA ASP A 32 24.68 11.49 3.21
C ASP A 32 23.49 10.68 2.67
N CYS A 33 22.79 9.96 3.55
CA CYS A 33 21.65 9.10 3.18
C CYS A 33 20.59 9.85 2.37
N LEU A 34 20.25 11.08 2.74
CA LEU A 34 19.25 11.87 2.01
C LEU A 34 19.71 12.25 0.60
N LYS A 35 20.96 12.70 0.45
CA LYS A 35 21.52 13.09 -0.86
C LYS A 35 21.56 11.89 -1.80
N ILE A 36 21.97 10.74 -1.28
CA ILE A 36 21.98 9.50 -2.05
C ILE A 36 20.55 9.11 -2.41
N ALA A 37 19.61 9.14 -1.46
CA ALA A 37 18.21 8.84 -1.78
C ALA A 37 17.64 9.73 -2.89
N ILE A 38 17.91 11.04 -2.87
CA ILE A 38 17.50 11.96 -3.94
C ILE A 38 18.09 11.54 -5.30
N SER A 39 19.34 11.07 -5.35
CA SER A 39 19.97 10.59 -6.60
C SER A 39 19.37 9.29 -7.16
N PHE A 40 18.61 8.55 -6.35
CA PHE A 40 17.88 7.35 -6.76
C PHE A 40 16.44 7.66 -7.19
N VAL A 41 16.01 8.92 -7.20
CA VAL A 41 14.75 9.31 -7.84
C VAL A 41 14.95 9.34 -9.35
N ASP A 42 13.99 8.77 -10.10
CA ASP A 42 14.06 8.79 -11.56
C ASP A 42 14.00 10.24 -12.07
N PRO A 43 14.87 10.65 -13.02
CA PRO A 43 14.90 12.01 -13.56
C PRO A 43 13.58 12.49 -14.19
N ILE A 44 12.65 11.59 -14.56
CA ILE A 44 11.31 12.01 -15.04
C ILE A 44 10.49 12.70 -13.93
N ILE A 45 10.82 12.47 -12.66
CA ILE A 45 10.13 13.04 -11.50
C ILE A 45 10.81 14.35 -11.11
N THR A 46 10.06 15.44 -11.22
CA THR A 46 10.57 16.78 -10.91
C THR A 46 10.51 17.03 -9.41
N LEU A 47 11.68 17.15 -8.77
CA LEU A 47 11.79 17.50 -7.36
C LEU A 47 11.94 19.02 -7.17
N PRO A 48 11.42 19.59 -6.07
CA PRO A 48 11.67 20.97 -5.70
C PRO A 48 13.15 21.20 -5.35
N ASN A 49 13.63 22.44 -5.57
CA ASN A 49 15.04 22.81 -5.40
C ASN A 49 15.63 22.61 -3.99
N ARG A 50 14.78 22.52 -2.95
CA ARG A 50 15.24 22.36 -1.56
C ARG A 50 14.53 21.19 -0.87
N ILE A 51 15.24 20.07 -0.77
CA ILE A 51 14.85 18.90 0.02
C ILE A 51 15.95 18.66 1.05
N ASP A 52 15.67 18.97 2.33
CA ASP A 52 16.60 18.84 3.45
C ASP A 52 16.18 17.76 4.46
N SER A 53 15.09 17.04 4.19
CA SER A 53 14.62 15.92 5.01
C SER A 53 13.91 14.86 4.18
N PHE A 54 13.88 13.63 4.70
CA PHE A 54 13.09 12.54 4.12
C PHE A 54 11.58 12.83 4.12
N GLU A 55 11.10 13.62 5.08
CA GLU A 55 9.71 14.07 5.09
C GLU A 55 9.41 14.98 3.90
N LYS A 56 10.29 15.96 3.61
CA LYS A 56 10.14 16.81 2.41
C LYS A 56 10.27 16.02 1.12
N LEU A 57 11.20 15.05 1.07
CA LEU A 57 11.33 14.14 -0.06
C LEU A 57 10.03 13.37 -0.28
N ARG A 58 9.50 12.71 0.76
CA ARG A 58 8.23 11.98 0.71
C ARG A 58 7.09 12.85 0.19
N ASN A 59 6.96 14.05 0.71
CA ASN A 59 5.88 14.95 0.32
C ASN A 59 6.04 15.38 -1.15
N ALA A 60 7.26 15.63 -1.62
CA ALA A 60 7.51 15.88 -3.04
C ALA A 60 7.15 14.68 -3.93
N LEU A 61 7.53 13.46 -3.53
CA LEU A 61 7.20 12.23 -4.25
C LEU A 61 5.69 11.95 -4.27
N ARG A 62 4.96 12.33 -3.22
CA ARG A 62 3.49 12.23 -3.15
C ARG A 62 2.78 13.23 -4.06
N GLU A 63 3.35 14.42 -4.22
CA GLU A 63 2.75 15.46 -5.06
C GLU A 63 2.99 15.25 -6.55
N ASP A 64 3.95 14.40 -6.93
CA ASP A 64 4.22 14.04 -8.32
C ASP A 64 3.02 13.35 -8.99
N ILE A 65 2.87 13.60 -10.30
CA ILE A 65 1.77 13.06 -11.09
C ILE A 65 1.81 11.54 -11.18
N SER A 66 3.00 10.94 -11.21
CA SER A 66 3.18 9.48 -11.34
C SER A 66 2.62 8.77 -10.11
N PHE A 67 2.90 9.29 -8.90
CA PHE A 67 2.32 8.74 -7.68
C PHE A 67 0.81 8.97 -7.60
N LYS A 68 0.31 10.15 -8.01
CA LYS A 68 -1.13 10.42 -8.07
C LYS A 68 -1.86 9.40 -8.96
N VAL A 69 -1.29 9.08 -10.13
CA VAL A 69 -1.82 8.05 -11.03
C VAL A 69 -1.73 6.65 -10.41
N PHE A 70 -0.60 6.30 -9.80
CA PHE A 70 -0.44 5.03 -9.09
C PHE A 70 -1.48 4.85 -7.98
N LYS A 71 -1.69 5.87 -7.14
CA LYS A 71 -2.69 5.90 -6.07
C LYS A 71 -4.10 5.69 -6.61
N CYS A 72 -4.49 6.44 -7.64
CA CYS A 72 -5.79 6.30 -8.30
C CYS A 72 -5.98 4.90 -8.92
N THR A 73 -4.93 4.35 -9.53
CA THR A 73 -4.95 3.00 -10.13
C THR A 73 -5.18 1.94 -9.05
N ASN A 74 -4.47 2.02 -7.92
CA ASN A 74 -4.68 1.09 -6.80
C ASN A 74 -6.10 1.20 -6.22
N LYS A 75 -6.67 2.41 -6.15
CA LYS A 75 -8.09 2.58 -5.75
C LYS A 75 -9.05 1.90 -6.73
N LYS A 76 -8.83 2.06 -8.04
CA LYS A 76 -9.64 1.39 -9.08
C LYS A 76 -9.53 -0.14 -8.98
N LEU A 77 -8.33 -0.65 -8.74
CA LEU A 77 -8.11 -2.09 -8.53
C LEU A 77 -8.81 -2.59 -7.25
N LEU A 78 -8.85 -1.78 -6.20
CA LEU A 78 -9.60 -2.08 -4.97
C LEU A 78 -11.10 -2.18 -5.24
N GLU A 79 -11.67 -1.26 -6.03
CA GLU A 79 -13.09 -1.28 -6.45
C GLU A 79 -13.44 -2.53 -7.27
N LEU A 80 -12.49 -3.04 -8.06
CA LEU A 80 -12.67 -4.21 -8.93
C LEU A 80 -12.31 -5.54 -8.24
N LEU A 81 -11.74 -5.48 -7.04
CA LEU A 81 -11.28 -6.67 -6.31
C LEU A 81 -12.48 -7.56 -6.00
N LYS A 82 -12.33 -8.87 -6.24
CA LYS A 82 -13.35 -9.87 -5.91
C LYS A 82 -12.73 -11.01 -5.11
N TYR A 83 -13.43 -11.42 -4.07
CA TYR A 83 -13.09 -12.63 -3.32
C TYR A 83 -13.58 -13.86 -4.06
N ILE A 84 -12.70 -14.85 -4.19
CA ILE A 84 -13.01 -16.19 -4.68
C ILE A 84 -12.68 -17.14 -3.55
N PRO A 85 -13.63 -17.99 -3.09
CA PRO A 85 -13.37 -18.94 -2.03
C PRO A 85 -12.49 -20.10 -2.51
N GLU A 86 -11.81 -20.78 -1.59
CA GLU A 86 -10.91 -21.90 -1.88
C GLU A 86 -11.61 -23.01 -2.68
N LYS A 87 -12.88 -23.29 -2.39
CA LYS A 87 -13.71 -24.28 -3.11
C LYS A 87 -13.87 -23.99 -4.61
N GLU A 88 -13.69 -22.73 -5.01
CA GLU A 88 -13.76 -22.26 -6.41
C GLU A 88 -12.35 -22.00 -6.98
N GLY A 89 -11.30 -22.46 -6.30
CA GLY A 89 -9.90 -22.28 -6.70
C GLY A 89 -9.25 -20.98 -6.23
N GLY A 90 -9.90 -20.25 -5.32
CA GLY A 90 -9.36 -19.02 -4.75
C GLY A 90 -8.32 -19.23 -3.64
N ASN A 91 -7.80 -18.12 -3.10
CA ASN A 91 -6.85 -18.13 -1.99
C ASN A 91 -7.11 -16.94 -1.06
N THR A 92 -7.67 -17.22 0.12
CA THR A 92 -8.02 -16.17 1.09
C THR A 92 -6.80 -15.37 1.55
N SER A 93 -5.66 -16.01 1.84
CA SER A 93 -4.45 -15.31 2.30
C SER A 93 -3.97 -14.29 1.26
N LYS A 94 -3.94 -14.68 -0.01
CA LYS A 94 -3.56 -13.80 -1.13
C LYS A 94 -4.58 -12.69 -1.35
N PHE A 95 -5.87 -12.99 -1.26
CA PHE A 95 -6.92 -11.97 -1.32
C PHE A 95 -6.74 -10.91 -0.22
N ILE A 96 -6.56 -11.33 1.03
CA ILE A 96 -6.34 -10.43 2.16
C ILE A 96 -5.08 -9.59 1.96
N SER A 97 -3.96 -10.21 1.57
CA SER A 97 -2.71 -9.49 1.30
C SER A 97 -2.88 -8.42 0.22
N ASN A 98 -3.51 -8.79 -0.90
CA ASN A 98 -3.81 -7.87 -2.00
C ASN A 98 -4.72 -6.73 -1.56
N PHE A 99 -5.82 -7.03 -0.86
CA PHE A 99 -6.74 -6.02 -0.34
C PHE A 99 -6.00 -4.99 0.53
N ARG A 100 -5.20 -5.44 1.49
CA ARG A 100 -4.42 -4.56 2.38
C ARG A 100 -3.43 -3.69 1.60
N LYS A 101 -2.74 -4.28 0.62
CA LYS A 101 -1.76 -3.57 -0.20
C LYS A 101 -2.42 -2.50 -1.05
N LEU A 102 -3.56 -2.81 -1.66
CA LEU A 102 -4.35 -1.85 -2.44
C LEU A 102 -4.85 -0.68 -1.56
N CYS A 103 -5.40 -0.97 -0.37
CA CYS A 103 -5.79 0.06 0.60
C CYS A 103 -4.60 0.97 0.97
N TYR A 104 -3.46 0.39 1.32
CA TYR A 104 -2.24 1.15 1.65
C TYR A 104 -1.76 2.04 0.49
N ASN A 105 -1.61 1.47 -0.71
CA ASN A 105 -1.14 2.20 -1.89
C ASN A 105 -2.10 3.31 -2.34
N SER A 106 -3.39 3.12 -2.09
CA SER A 106 -4.43 4.13 -2.36
C SER A 106 -4.57 5.18 -1.24
N GLU A 107 -3.80 5.06 -0.16
CA GLU A 107 -3.90 5.87 1.07
C GLU A 107 -5.30 5.88 1.72
N ILE A 108 -6.06 4.80 1.56
CA ILE A 108 -7.35 4.59 2.24
C ILE A 108 -7.06 4.09 3.65
N ASN A 109 -6.90 5.02 4.59
CA ASN A 109 -6.53 4.72 5.98
C ASN A 109 -7.74 4.57 6.91
N ASP A 110 -8.90 5.13 6.53
CA ASP A 110 -10.12 5.04 7.33
C ASP A 110 -10.65 3.61 7.36
N ILE A 111 -10.95 3.12 8.57
CA ILE A 111 -11.39 1.74 8.77
C ILE A 111 -12.80 1.52 8.22
N GLY A 112 -13.69 2.52 8.35
CA GLY A 112 -15.04 2.44 7.81
C GLY A 112 -15.04 2.33 6.29
N GLU A 113 -14.22 3.14 5.63
CA GLU A 113 -14.03 3.09 4.18
C GLU A 113 -13.44 1.74 3.74
N GLN A 114 -12.40 1.23 4.41
CA GLN A 114 -11.86 -0.12 4.13
C GLN A 114 -12.94 -1.21 4.29
N LYS A 115 -13.76 -1.15 5.35
CA LYS A 115 -14.86 -2.10 5.57
C LYS A 115 -15.83 -2.11 4.38
N ASN A 116 -16.18 -0.93 3.86
CA ASN A 116 -17.07 -0.81 2.70
C ASN A 116 -16.47 -1.51 1.46
N TYR A 117 -15.22 -1.22 1.10
CA TYR A 117 -14.56 -1.89 -0.04
C TYR A 117 -14.49 -3.39 0.14
N PHE A 118 -14.17 -3.87 1.35
CA PHE A 118 -14.12 -5.30 1.60
C PHE A 118 -15.48 -5.96 1.37
N CYS A 119 -16.55 -5.37 1.92
CA CYS A 119 -17.91 -5.86 1.71
C CYS A 119 -18.30 -5.91 0.22
N TYR A 120 -17.91 -4.90 -0.57
CA TYR A 120 -18.16 -4.90 -2.01
C TYR A 120 -17.37 -5.96 -2.78
N ALA A 121 -16.20 -6.34 -2.28
CA ALA A 121 -15.38 -7.38 -2.89
C ALA A 121 -15.92 -8.80 -2.63
N LEU A 122 -16.76 -8.99 -1.61
CA LEU A 122 -17.36 -10.29 -1.33
C LEU A 122 -18.48 -10.63 -2.33
N PRO A 123 -18.68 -11.92 -2.67
CA PRO A 123 -19.82 -12.34 -3.47
C PRO A 123 -21.13 -11.85 -2.83
N LYS A 124 -21.98 -11.18 -3.62
CA LYS A 124 -23.35 -10.85 -3.19
C LYS A 124 -24.07 -12.17 -2.92
N LEU A 125 -24.39 -12.44 -1.66
CA LEU A 125 -25.19 -13.60 -1.27
C LEU A 125 -26.51 -13.56 -2.04
N SER A 126 -26.72 -14.48 -2.97
CA SER A 126 -28.07 -14.88 -3.34
C SER A 126 -28.65 -15.62 -2.13
N ASN A 127 -29.48 -14.92 -1.34
CA ASN A 127 -30.32 -15.39 -0.23
C ASN A 127 -30.45 -16.92 -0.04
N VAL A 128 -29.42 -17.59 0.46
CA VAL A 128 -29.50 -18.96 0.97
C VAL A 128 -28.58 -19.03 2.19
N ASN A 129 -29.19 -18.88 3.37
CA ASN A 129 -28.63 -19.12 4.71
C ASN A 129 -27.31 -18.38 5.02
N GLY A 130 -27.46 -17.07 5.29
CA GLY A 130 -26.41 -16.08 5.50
C GLY A 130 -25.59 -16.17 6.79
N ASN A 131 -24.90 -17.28 7.06
CA ASN A 131 -23.98 -17.34 8.22
C ASN A 131 -22.49 -17.47 7.83
N ASN A 132 -22.08 -18.32 6.89
CA ASN A 132 -20.65 -18.66 6.81
C ASN A 132 -19.70 -17.53 6.34
N CYS A 133 -20.06 -16.71 5.36
CA CYS A 133 -19.13 -15.68 4.83
C CYS A 133 -19.04 -14.44 5.73
N TYR A 134 -20.13 -14.10 6.42
CA TYR A 134 -20.17 -12.99 7.37
C TYR A 134 -19.33 -13.34 8.61
N ASP A 135 -19.35 -14.60 9.03
CA ASP A 135 -18.56 -15.10 10.17
C ASP A 135 -17.04 -15.02 9.91
N TYR A 136 -16.56 -15.42 8.73
CA TYR A 136 -15.12 -15.27 8.38
C TYR A 136 -14.68 -13.80 8.32
N PHE A 137 -15.51 -12.92 7.77
CA PHE A 137 -15.20 -11.48 7.75
C PHE A 137 -15.26 -10.85 9.13
N LEU A 138 -16.24 -11.22 9.96
CA LEU A 138 -16.32 -10.77 11.35
C LEU A 138 -15.11 -11.23 12.15
N GLU A 139 -14.66 -12.47 11.95
CA GLU A 139 -13.48 -12.98 12.64
C GLU A 139 -12.21 -12.26 12.16
N PHE A 140 -12.09 -12.00 10.86
CA PHE A 140 -11.01 -11.18 10.31
C PHE A 140 -11.01 -9.76 10.87
N ILE A 141 -12.16 -9.08 10.92
CA ILE A 141 -12.30 -7.73 11.49
C ILE A 141 -11.99 -7.73 12.99
N LYS A 142 -12.52 -8.68 13.77
CA LYS A 142 -12.24 -8.79 15.21
C LYS A 142 -10.74 -8.93 15.48
N ARG A 143 -10.05 -9.76 14.69
CA ARG A 143 -8.60 -9.93 14.77
C ARG A 143 -7.86 -8.65 14.35
N TRP A 144 -8.34 -7.97 13.30
CA TRP A 144 -7.76 -6.72 12.81
C TRP A 144 -7.87 -5.57 13.82
N GLU A 145 -9.05 -5.38 14.41
CA GLU A 145 -9.30 -4.34 15.42
C GLU A 145 -8.44 -4.58 16.68
N LYS A 146 -8.31 -5.84 17.12
CA LYS A 146 -7.46 -6.22 18.25
C LYS A 146 -5.97 -5.91 18.02
N ILE A 147 -5.47 -6.08 16.79
CA ILE A 147 -4.06 -5.78 16.46
C ILE A 147 -3.77 -4.28 16.50
N LYS A 148 -4.74 -3.42 16.14
CA LYS A 148 -4.56 -1.95 16.16
C LYS A 148 -4.70 -1.33 17.56
N SER A 149 -5.33 -2.03 18.51
CA SER A 149 -5.50 -1.57 19.90
C SER A 149 -4.36 -1.96 20.84
N MET A 150 -3.36 -2.69 20.34
CA MET A 150 -2.12 -3.06 21.05
C MET A 150 -1.00 -2.11 20.64
#